data_AF-A0A7V5PYS9-F1
#
_entry.id   AF-A0A7V5PYS9-F1
#
_cell.length_a   1.000
_cell.length_b   1.000
_cell.length_c   1.000
_cell.angle_alpha   90.00
_cell.angle_beta   90.00
_cell.angle_gamma   90.00
#
_symmetry.space_group_name_H-M   'P 1'
#
loop_
_entity.id
_entity.type
_entity.pdbx_description
1 polymer ?
#
loop_
_entity_poly.entity_id
_entity_poly.type
_entity_poly.pdbx_seq_one_letter_code
_entity_poly.pdbx_strand_id
1 'polypeptide(L)' 'MSDNARVLYEAAIKLPEKERLLLVSRIMETLPAAVQIPSVDDEDLLAELDRRFSDSETTITWSELEAEN' A
#
# COMPACT_ATOMS: atom_id res chain seq x y z
N MET A 1 -7.84 -13.06 -1.08
CA MET A 1 -8.51 -12.08 -1.98
C MET A 1 -9.43 -12.83 -2.92
N SER A 2 -10.55 -12.26 -3.35
CA SER A 2 -11.38 -12.89 -4.41
C SER A 2 -10.70 -12.71 -5.78
N ASP A 3 -10.99 -13.62 -6.72
CA ASP A 3 -10.40 -13.55 -8.07
C ASP A 3 -10.72 -12.22 -8.78
N ASN A 4 -11.93 -11.70 -8.59
CA ASN A 4 -12.32 -10.39 -9.11
C ASN A 4 -11.51 -9.25 -8.48
N ALA A 5 -11.26 -9.30 -7.17
CA ALA A 5 -10.44 -8.29 -6.51
C ALA A 5 -8.99 -8.34 -7.02
N ARG A 6 -8.47 -9.54 -7.32
CA ARG A 6 -7.11 -9.74 -7.86
C ARG A 6 -6.97 -9.14 -9.25
N VAL A 7 -7.92 -9.41 -10.14
CA VAL A 7 -7.92 -8.83 -11.50
C VAL A 7 -7.98 -7.29 -11.46
N LEU A 8 -8.81 -6.72 -10.58
CA LEU A 8 -8.90 -5.26 -10.43
C LEU A 8 -7.60 -4.66 -9.89
N TYR A 9 -6.97 -5.31 -8.92
CA TYR A 9 -5.68 -4.90 -8.38
C TYR A 9 -4.59 -4.91 -9.46
N GLU A 10 -4.44 -6.02 -10.18
CA GLU A 10 -3.44 -6.16 -11.25
C GLU A 10 -3.64 -5.13 -12.37
N ALA A 11 -4.88 -4.75 -12.67
CA ALA A 11 -5.17 -3.67 -13.61
C ALA A 11 -4.77 -2.30 -13.05
N ALA A 12 -5.05 -2.04 -11.78
CA ALA A 12 -4.74 -0.78 -11.12
C ALA A 12 -3.23 -0.51 -11.02
N ILE A 13 -2.39 -1.52 -10.73
CA ILE A 13 -0.94 -1.31 -10.61
C ILE A 13 -0.28 -0.92 -11.94
N LYS A 14 -0.85 -1.38 -13.07
CA LYS A 14 -0.36 -1.11 -14.43
C LYS A 14 -0.71 0.30 -14.94
N LEU A 15 -1.57 1.03 -14.22
CA LEU A 15 -1.90 2.41 -14.59
C LEU A 15 -0.70 3.35 -14.40
N PRO A 16 -0.61 4.44 -15.19
CA PRO A 16 0.33 5.53 -14.92
C PRO A 16 0.15 6.07 -13.50
N GLU A 17 1.24 6.53 -12.89
CA GLU A 17 1.25 6.99 -11.50
C GLU A 17 0.16 8.04 -11.21
N LYS A 18 -0.01 9.02 -12.11
CA LYS A 18 -1.04 10.06 -11.99
C LYS A 18 -2.46 9.47 -11.93
N GLU A 19 -2.72 8.41 -12.69
CA GLU A 19 -4.02 7.74 -12.72
C GLU A 19 -4.23 6.86 -11.48
N ARG A 20 -3.17 6.21 -10.98
CA ARG A 20 -3.20 5.50 -9.69
C ARG A 20 -3.51 6.44 -8.54
N LEU A 21 -2.87 7.60 -8.49
CA LEU A 21 -3.13 8.61 -7.46
C LEU A 21 -4.58 9.11 -7.49
N LEU A 22 -5.12 9.34 -8.70
CA LEU A 22 -6.52 9.74 -8.88
C LEU A 22 -7.47 8.65 -8.40
N LEU A 23 -7.19 7.38 -8.75
CA LEU A 23 -7.98 6.24 -8.31
C LEU A 23 -7.97 6.09 -6.78
N VAL A 24 -6.80 6.20 -6.15
CA VAL A 24 -6.67 6.16 -4.68
C VAL A 24 -7.48 7.29 -4.05
N SER A 25 -7.34 8.52 -4.54
CA SER A 25 -8.13 9.67 -4.03
C SER A 25 -9.62 9.38 -4.08
N ARG A 26 -10.11 8.81 -5.18
CA ARG A 26 -11.53 8.50 -5.34
C ARG A 26 -12.00 7.37 -4.43
N ILE A 27 -11.15 6.36 -4.20
CA ILE A 27 -11.44 5.28 -3.24
C ILE A 27 -11.53 5.87 -1.83
N MET A 28 -10.61 6.75 -1.46
CA MET A 28 -10.59 7.40 -0.13
C MET A 28 -11.88 8.19 0.13
N GLU A 29 -12.44 8.84 -0.89
CA GLU A 29 -13.73 9.55 -0.78
C GLU A 29 -14.93 8.62 -0.55
N THR A 30 -14.80 7.33 -0.89
CA THR A 30 -15.86 6.33 -0.71
C THR A 30 -15.74 5.53 0.58
N LEU A 31 -14.64 5.70 1.33
CA LEU A 31 -14.47 5.00 2.61
C LEU A 31 -15.49 5.52 3.63
N PRO A 32 -16.17 4.61 4.36
CA PRO A 32 -17.00 5.02 5.48
C PRO A 32 -16.19 5.85 6.48
N ALA A 33 -16.79 6.90 7.05
CA ALA A 33 -16.15 7.71 8.09
C ALA A 33 -15.70 6.90 9.33
N ALA A 34 -16.21 5.68 9.49
CA ALA A 34 -15.84 4.73 10.54
C ALA A 34 -14.65 3.83 10.19
N VAL A 35 -14.03 3.98 9.01
CA VAL A 35 -12.77 3.31 8.70
C VAL A 35 -11.69 3.94 9.58
N GLN A 36 -11.45 3.31 10.72
CA GLN A 36 -10.27 3.58 11.53
C GLN A 36 -9.07 3.13 10.72
N ILE A 37 -8.50 4.07 9.96
CA ILE A 37 -7.11 3.93 9.52
C ILE A 37 -6.32 3.83 10.83
N PRO A 38 -5.51 2.77 11.03
CA PRO A 38 -4.63 2.71 12.19
C PRO A 38 -3.90 4.04 12.30
N SER A 39 -3.98 4.68 13.47
CA SER A 39 -3.32 5.97 13.63
C SER A 39 -1.85 5.79 13.33
N VAL A 40 -1.31 6.62 12.44
CA VAL A 40 0.13 6.68 12.20
C VAL A 40 0.87 7.16 13.46
N ASP A 41 0.15 7.68 14.46
CA ASP A 41 0.68 8.08 15.76
C ASP A 41 0.96 6.89 16.72
N ASP A 42 0.80 5.65 16.26
CA ASP A 42 1.21 4.47 17.02
C ASP A 42 2.76 4.45 17.14
N GLU A 43 3.25 4.68 18.36
CA GLU A 43 4.67 4.82 18.66
C GLU A 43 5.48 3.57 18.30
N ASP A 44 4.88 2.38 18.44
CA ASP A 44 5.52 1.12 18.06
C ASP A 44 5.60 0.98 16.53
N LEU A 45 4.57 1.42 15.80
CA LEU A 45 4.57 1.43 14.34
C LEU A 45 5.59 2.42 13.78
N LEU A 46 5.68 3.63 14.34
CA LEU A 46 6.67 4.64 13.94
C LEU A 46 8.09 4.15 14.19
N ALA A 47 8.35 3.56 15.36
CA ALA A 47 9.67 3.01 15.70
C ALA A 47 10.09 1.89 14.72
N GLU A 48 9.15 1.02 14.31
CA GLU A 48 9.44 -0.04 13.35
C GLU A 48 9.65 0.50 11.93
N LEU A 49 8.90 1.53 11.51
CA LEU A 49 9.10 2.18 10.21
C LEU A 49 10.45 2.89 10.14
N ASP A 50 10.85 3.61 11.18
CA ASP A 50 12.16 4.26 11.28
C ASP A 50 13.30 3.25 11.31
N ARG A 51 13.12 2.14 12.04
CA ARG A 51 14.08 1.03 12.07
C ARG A 51 14.27 0.45 10.66
N ARG A 52 13.19 0.13 9.95
CA ARG A 52 13.24 -0.42 8.59
C ARG A 52 13.80 0.55 7.57
N PHE A 53 13.53 1.85 7.71
CA PHE A 53 14.12 2.86 6.85
C PHE A 53 15.63 2.97 7.06
N SER A 54 16.10 2.78 8.30
CA SER A 54 17.52 2.82 8.66
C SER A 54 18.28 1.53 8.33
N ASP A 55 17.57 0.40 8.19
CA ASP A 55 18.12 -0.90 7.81
C ASP A 55 18.33 -0.98 6.29
N SER A 56 19.49 -0.52 5.82
CA SER A 56 19.86 -0.53 4.39
C SER A 56 20.06 -1.93 3.79
N GLU A 57 20.07 -2.98 4.62
CA GLU A 57 20.34 -4.37 4.22
C GLU A 57 19.09 -5.21 3.91
N THR A 58 17.87 -4.74 4.21
CA THR A 58 16.64 -5.57 4.09
C THR A 58 15.56 -5.01 3.19
N THR A 59 15.88 -4.03 2.34
CA THR A 59 14.91 -3.47 1.39
C THR A 59 14.72 -4.40 0.20
N ILE A 60 13.84 -5.39 0.34
CA ILE A 60 13.29 -6.11 -0.80
C ILE A 60 12.38 -5.13 -1.53
N THR A 61 12.70 -4.86 -2.79
CA THR A 61 11.88 -4.00 -3.63
C THR A 61 10.51 -4.65 -3.88
N TRP A 62 9.48 -3.84 -4.11
CA TRP A 62 8.16 -4.35 -4.47
C TRP A 62 8.20 -5.30 -5.68
N SER A 63 9.11 -5.04 -6.63
CA SER A 63 9.33 -5.90 -7.79
C SER A 63 9.93 -7.27 -7.44
N GLU A 64 10.78 -7.35 -6.42
CA GLU A 64 11.38 -8.61 -5.94
C GLU A 64 10.35 -9.44 -5.15
N LEU A 65 9.48 -8.80 -4.37
CA LEU A 65 8.36 -9.45 -3.69
C LEU A 65 7.31 -10.01 -4.65
N GLU A 66 7.05 -9.34 -5.77
CA GLU A 66 6.12 -9.80 -6.80
C GLU A 66 6.66 -11.04 -7.55
N ALA A 67 7.98 -11.18 -7.65
CA ALA A 67 8.64 -12.29 -8.34
C ALA A 67 8.71 -13.61 -7.53
N GLU A 68 8.49 -13.55 -6.21
CA GLU A 68 8.50 -14.74 -5.32
C GLU A 68 7.13 -15.45 -5.17
N ASN A 69 6.07 -14.95 -5.81
CA ASN A 69 4.72 -15.55 -5.85
C ASN A 69 4.29 -15.95 -7.27
#